data_AF-A0A3C0AIP7-F1
#
_entry.id   AF-A0A3C0AIP7-F1
#
_cell.length_a   1.000
_cell.length_b   1.000
_cell.length_c   1.000
_cell.angle_alpha   90.00
_cell.angle_beta   90.00
_cell.angle_gamma   90.00
#
_symmetry.space_group_name_H-M   'P 1'
#
loop_
_entity.id
_entity.type
_entity.pdbx_description
1 polymer ?
#
loop_
_entity_poly.entity_id
_entity_poly.type
_entity_poly.pdbx_seq_one_letter_code
_entity_poly.pdbx_strand_id
1 'polypeptide(L)'
;MQGGKTTINGFVRPSDFRENVAEPFSNHCDMLYLNSALKPGQQLLDLLSHEVTHAAVSSIRTVRGYSLPDEEDWLNEGIAHLMEPGYTNRDYRISEFFRSPESYPLVVSDYYRAQLWRNHGCRGAVNLFLNWCHQREPNRRFANRFIHHRLTGIAKMEQLTSTPFPELFRLWSLDLARQSLAYNTPQTDVSSPAPLIHCGRFLLAGPALHDWNISDQNHTSLKLASTASGFLRLKSNSQLKENQLIKVQGFPSMQLTLLKLEQPTQQVSLQAQYAIAENPTESNSEFVEIQLRCSHPVKSLVEMISLEFNGAYLSQAERQPRKIDVTTITSGSIDQRSGLQIDIQDSETDQEKQLTEYRVLIPRTSFEGKTGIESLSWKAIVISENQKRSVAQVELDLPSLPPRRLANKVSDSAN
;
A
#
# COMPACT_ATOMS: atom_id res chain seq x y z
N MET A 1 19.67 -11.72 11.58
CA MET A 1 19.48 -10.84 12.77
C MET A 1 18.09 -11.12 13.36
N GLN A 2 17.81 -10.78 14.64
CA GLN A 2 16.77 -11.41 15.49
C GLN A 2 17.00 -12.90 15.82
N GLY A 3 18.20 -13.27 16.27
CA GLY A 3 18.48 -14.65 16.69
C GLY A 3 18.30 -15.71 15.59
N GLY A 4 18.52 -15.33 14.31
CA GLY A 4 18.42 -16.24 13.16
C GLY A 4 17.01 -16.45 12.59
N LYS A 5 15.99 -15.73 13.08
CA LYS A 5 14.58 -15.99 12.72
C LYS A 5 14.09 -15.34 11.43
N THR A 6 14.88 -14.47 10.80
CA THR A 6 14.47 -13.76 9.57
C THR A 6 15.45 -14.03 8.45
N THR A 7 14.96 -14.69 7.41
CA THR A 7 15.68 -14.86 6.14
C THR A 7 15.66 -13.54 5.38
N ILE A 8 16.85 -13.05 5.03
CA ILE A 8 17.03 -11.84 4.23
C ILE A 8 17.57 -12.28 2.87
N ASN A 9 17.05 -11.67 1.79
CA ASN A 9 17.45 -11.97 0.42
C ASN A 9 18.74 -11.27 0.03
N GLY A 10 18.91 -10.02 0.45
CA GLY A 10 20.14 -9.26 0.30
C GLY A 10 20.23 -8.20 1.39
N PHE A 11 21.46 -7.78 1.73
CA PHE A 11 21.68 -6.59 2.54
C PHE A 11 23.09 -6.04 2.31
N VAL A 12 23.23 -4.73 2.51
CA VAL A 12 24.51 -4.05 2.69
C VAL A 12 24.70 -3.71 4.18
N ARG A 13 25.91 -3.90 4.68
CA ARG A 13 26.29 -3.48 6.04
C ARG A 13 27.18 -2.24 5.94
N PRO A 14 26.70 -1.04 6.34
CA PRO A 14 27.48 0.20 6.21
C PRO A 14 28.83 0.17 6.94
N SER A 15 28.96 -0.62 8.02
CA SER A 15 30.23 -0.74 8.73
C SER A 15 31.35 -1.39 7.92
N ASP A 16 31.03 -2.23 6.93
CA ASP A 16 32.04 -2.85 6.05
C ASP A 16 32.80 -1.80 5.21
N PHE A 17 32.21 -0.62 5.00
CA PHE A 17 32.80 0.49 4.24
C PHE A 17 33.66 1.42 5.11
N ARG A 18 33.75 1.17 6.43
CA ARG A 18 34.44 2.04 7.38
C ARG A 18 35.79 1.46 7.79
N GLU A 19 36.82 2.28 7.73
CA GLU A 19 38.18 1.91 8.16
C GLU A 19 38.30 1.76 9.68
N ASN A 20 37.47 2.47 10.46
CA ASN A 20 37.62 2.57 11.92
C ASN A 20 36.75 1.59 12.74
N VAL A 21 36.07 0.64 12.09
CA VAL A 21 35.24 -0.35 12.80
C VAL A 21 36.01 -1.65 12.93
N ALA A 22 36.33 -2.07 14.16
CA ALA A 22 37.10 -3.28 14.38
C ALA A 22 36.39 -4.56 13.89
N GLU A 23 37.19 -5.55 13.49
CA GLU A 23 36.73 -6.93 13.31
C GLU A 23 36.08 -7.47 14.61
N PRO A 24 35.04 -8.33 14.52
CA PRO A 24 34.41 -8.90 13.33
C PRO A 24 33.22 -8.06 12.79
N PHE A 25 33.13 -6.79 13.18
CA PHE A 25 31.98 -5.94 12.83
C PHE A 25 32.12 -5.25 11.46
N SER A 26 33.30 -5.35 10.84
CA SER A 26 33.62 -4.88 9.49
C SER A 26 34.54 -5.86 8.78
N ASN A 27 34.44 -5.89 7.46
CA ASN A 27 35.40 -6.54 6.56
C ASN A 27 36.25 -5.52 5.79
N HIS A 28 36.04 -4.22 6.02
CA HIS A 28 36.82 -3.12 5.43
C HIS A 28 36.87 -3.14 3.89
N CYS A 29 35.77 -3.51 3.23
CA CYS A 29 35.68 -3.55 1.78
C CYS A 29 34.24 -3.30 1.29
N ASP A 30 34.11 -2.93 0.01
CA ASP A 30 32.82 -2.80 -0.66
C ASP A 30 32.17 -4.18 -0.78
N MET A 31 31.18 -4.45 0.06
CA MET A 31 30.55 -5.76 0.14
C MET A 31 29.03 -5.73 0.14
N LEU A 32 28.48 -6.72 -0.54
CA LEU A 32 27.07 -7.05 -0.63
C LEU A 32 26.86 -8.49 -0.16
N TYR A 33 25.89 -8.71 0.72
CA TYR A 33 25.51 -10.06 1.15
C TYR A 33 24.24 -10.48 0.43
N LEU A 34 24.25 -11.67 -0.16
CA LEU A 34 23.10 -12.23 -0.89
C LEU A 34 22.76 -13.61 -0.36
N ASN A 35 21.48 -13.94 -0.41
CA ASN A 35 21.00 -15.27 -0.10
C ASN A 35 21.30 -16.23 -1.26
N SER A 36 21.90 -17.37 -0.96
CA SER A 36 22.26 -18.38 -1.97
C SER A 36 21.05 -19.02 -2.67
N ALA A 37 19.84 -18.89 -2.12
CA ALA A 37 18.61 -19.40 -2.71
C ALA A 37 17.99 -18.49 -3.78
N LEU A 38 18.60 -17.34 -4.07
CA LEU A 38 18.10 -16.40 -5.07
C LEU A 38 18.12 -17.02 -6.47
N LYS A 39 17.03 -16.81 -7.22
CA LYS A 39 16.88 -17.28 -8.60
C LYS A 39 17.06 -16.12 -9.57
N PRO A 40 17.65 -16.35 -10.76
CA PRO A 40 17.68 -15.35 -11.82
C PRO A 40 16.28 -14.86 -12.22
N GLY A 41 16.16 -13.59 -12.59
CA GLY A 41 14.92 -12.96 -13.05
C GLY A 41 14.78 -11.51 -12.59
N GLN A 42 13.67 -10.86 -12.93
CA GLN A 42 13.41 -9.46 -12.58
C GLN A 42 13.51 -9.19 -11.08
N GLN A 43 13.11 -10.16 -10.24
CA GLN A 43 13.15 -10.03 -8.79
C GLN A 43 14.58 -9.96 -8.24
N LEU A 44 15.52 -10.68 -8.85
CA LEU A 44 16.94 -10.56 -8.51
C LEU A 44 17.51 -9.24 -9.01
N LEU A 45 17.13 -8.78 -10.21
CA LEU A 45 17.57 -7.49 -10.73
C LEU A 45 17.12 -6.33 -9.83
N ASP A 46 15.84 -6.31 -9.44
CA ASP A 46 15.29 -5.30 -8.52
C ASP A 46 16.04 -5.33 -7.17
N LEU A 47 16.29 -6.52 -6.62
CA LEU A 47 17.06 -6.68 -5.39
C LEU A 47 18.51 -6.18 -5.53
N LEU A 48 19.21 -6.55 -6.60
CA LEU A 48 20.59 -6.13 -6.81
C LEU A 48 20.69 -4.61 -6.98
N SER A 49 19.80 -4.00 -7.76
CA SER A 49 19.75 -2.54 -7.92
C SER A 49 19.48 -1.81 -6.59
N HIS A 50 18.58 -2.37 -5.77
CA HIS A 50 18.29 -1.87 -4.42
C HIS A 50 19.55 -1.88 -3.54
N GLU A 51 20.18 -3.04 -3.41
CA GLU A 51 21.30 -3.19 -2.48
C GLU A 51 22.58 -2.49 -2.98
N VAL A 52 22.86 -2.51 -4.28
CA VAL A 52 23.99 -1.75 -4.86
C VAL A 52 23.82 -0.25 -4.60
N THR A 53 22.58 0.26 -4.54
CA THR A 53 22.35 1.66 -4.18
C THR A 53 22.76 1.94 -2.73
N HIS A 54 22.46 1.05 -1.79
CA HIS A 54 22.95 1.18 -0.41
C HIS A 54 24.49 1.14 -0.32
N ALA A 55 25.13 0.26 -1.09
CA ALA A 55 26.59 0.20 -1.16
C ALA A 55 27.18 1.50 -1.72
N ALA A 56 26.61 2.02 -2.81
CA ALA A 56 27.04 3.28 -3.41
C ALA A 56 26.89 4.48 -2.46
N VAL A 57 25.76 4.56 -1.74
CA VAL A 57 25.53 5.61 -0.72
C VAL A 57 26.56 5.48 0.41
N SER A 58 26.81 4.27 0.91
CA SER A 58 27.77 4.01 2.00
C SER A 58 29.20 4.36 1.58
N SER A 59 29.60 3.93 0.39
CA SER A 59 30.92 4.22 -0.18
C SER A 59 31.13 5.73 -0.37
N ILE A 60 30.19 6.44 -1.01
CA ILE A 60 30.33 7.89 -1.24
C ILE A 60 30.42 8.69 0.06
N ARG A 61 29.75 8.25 1.12
CA ARG A 61 29.79 8.91 2.44
C ARG A 61 31.05 8.61 3.25
N THR A 62 31.85 7.64 2.83
CA THR A 62 33.12 7.24 3.47
C THR A 62 34.36 7.64 2.65
N VAL A 63 34.19 7.96 1.36
CA VAL A 63 35.26 8.34 0.43
C VAL A 63 35.93 9.68 0.79
N ARG A 64 37.27 9.70 0.78
CA ARG A 64 38.21 10.86 0.85
C ARG A 64 38.39 11.54 2.21
N GLY A 65 38.87 10.82 3.22
CA GLY A 65 39.48 11.41 4.42
C GLY A 65 38.52 12.16 5.36
N TYR A 66 37.21 12.13 5.06
CA TYR A 66 36.13 12.63 5.90
C TYR A 66 34.98 11.64 5.86
N SER A 67 34.51 11.20 7.01
CA SER A 67 33.32 10.36 7.13
C SER A 67 32.11 11.26 7.35
N LEU A 68 31.14 11.19 6.43
CA LEU A 68 29.83 11.80 6.63
C LEU A 68 28.96 10.90 7.51
N PRO A 69 28.00 11.47 8.27
CA PRO A 69 27.01 10.67 8.97
C PRO A 69 26.24 9.78 8.00
N ASP A 70 25.86 8.57 8.44
CA ASP A 70 24.96 7.70 7.69
C ASP A 70 23.67 8.45 7.32
N GLU A 71 23.10 8.08 6.18
CA GLU A 71 21.76 8.54 5.85
C GLU A 71 20.74 7.95 6.81
N GLU A 72 19.69 8.72 7.11
CA GLU A 72 18.54 8.24 7.87
C GLU A 72 17.83 7.09 7.14
N ASP A 73 17.34 6.11 7.91
CA ASP A 73 16.83 4.85 7.36
C ASP A 73 15.74 5.05 6.29
N TRP A 74 14.77 5.93 6.52
CA TRP A 74 13.71 6.21 5.55
C TRP A 74 14.27 6.68 4.20
N LEU A 75 15.21 7.62 4.21
CA LEU A 75 15.81 8.17 3.00
C LEU A 75 16.72 7.18 2.29
N ASN A 76 17.51 6.41 3.06
CA ASN A 76 18.39 5.38 2.51
C ASN A 76 17.58 4.28 1.79
N GLU A 77 16.46 3.87 2.37
CA GLU A 77 15.52 2.90 1.78
C GLU A 77 14.76 3.49 0.58
N GLY A 78 14.33 4.74 0.69
CA GLY A 78 13.63 5.44 -0.38
C GLY A 78 14.46 5.55 -1.65
N ILE A 79 15.74 5.95 -1.54
CA ILE A 79 16.62 6.09 -2.71
C ILE A 79 16.91 4.72 -3.34
N ALA A 80 17.10 3.68 -2.52
CA ALA A 80 17.29 2.32 -3.02
C ALA A 80 16.08 1.84 -3.84
N HIS A 81 14.86 2.06 -3.35
CA HIS A 81 13.65 1.76 -4.10
C HIS A 81 13.45 2.66 -5.34
N LEU A 82 13.93 3.90 -5.34
CA LEU A 82 13.86 4.78 -6.52
C LEU A 82 14.71 4.24 -7.68
N MET A 83 15.83 3.56 -7.36
CA MET A 83 16.78 3.02 -8.32
C MET A 83 16.42 1.64 -8.86
N GLU A 84 15.37 1.00 -8.32
CA GLU A 84 14.89 -0.28 -8.83
C GLU A 84 14.28 -0.14 -10.23
N PRO A 85 14.68 -0.98 -11.21
CA PRO A 85 14.18 -0.89 -12.58
C PRO A 85 12.76 -1.47 -12.73
N GLY A 86 12.35 -2.38 -11.86
CA GLY A 86 11.03 -3.00 -11.85
C GLY A 86 10.20 -2.65 -10.61
N TYR A 87 9.10 -3.38 -10.45
CA TYR A 87 8.14 -3.19 -9.36
C TYR A 87 8.09 -4.37 -8.39
N THR A 88 8.87 -5.42 -8.61
CA THR A 88 8.71 -6.67 -7.84
C THR A 88 9.07 -6.49 -6.37
N ASN A 89 9.77 -5.42 -6.00
CA ASN A 89 10.08 -5.08 -4.61
C ASN A 89 9.36 -3.81 -4.14
N ARG A 90 8.48 -3.20 -4.96
CA ARG A 90 7.76 -1.97 -4.60
C ARG A 90 6.26 -2.11 -4.58
N ASP A 91 5.72 -2.97 -5.42
CA ASP A 91 4.29 -3.10 -5.67
C ASP A 91 3.46 -3.33 -4.39
N TYR A 92 3.80 -4.36 -3.63
CA TYR A 92 3.10 -4.69 -2.39
C TYR A 92 3.30 -3.66 -1.27
N ARG A 93 4.44 -2.96 -1.27
CA ARG A 93 4.74 -1.89 -0.29
C ARG A 93 3.92 -0.64 -0.56
N ILE A 94 3.80 -0.26 -1.84
CA ILE A 94 2.94 0.84 -2.30
C ILE A 94 1.47 0.50 -2.03
N SER A 95 1.05 -0.73 -2.34
CA SER A 95 -0.30 -1.21 -2.04
C SER A 95 -0.62 -1.10 -0.55
N GLU A 96 0.29 -1.58 0.31
CA GLU A 96 0.14 -1.50 1.77
C GLU A 96 0.02 -0.06 2.26
N PHE A 97 0.86 0.86 1.78
CA PHE A 97 0.76 2.28 2.13
C PHE A 97 -0.60 2.86 1.71
N PHE A 98 -1.05 2.58 0.50
CA PHE A 98 -2.32 3.09 -0.01
C PHE A 98 -3.53 2.55 0.74
N ARG A 99 -3.45 1.38 1.37
CA ARG A 99 -4.54 0.84 2.17
C ARG A 99 -4.79 1.63 3.45
N SER A 100 -3.75 2.02 4.18
CA SER A 100 -3.88 2.75 5.45
C SER A 100 -2.76 3.77 5.61
N PRO A 101 -2.77 4.86 4.80
CA PRO A 101 -1.70 5.85 4.81
C PRO A 101 -1.52 6.53 6.17
N GLU A 102 -2.58 6.61 6.98
CA GLU A 102 -2.57 7.17 8.34
C GLU A 102 -1.73 6.36 9.33
N SER A 103 -1.47 5.08 9.03
CA SER A 103 -0.72 4.16 9.88
C SER A 103 0.79 4.19 9.61
N TYR A 104 1.22 4.84 8.52
CA TYR A 104 2.59 4.74 8.03
C TYR A 104 3.29 6.10 8.03
N PRO A 105 4.09 6.41 9.07
CA PRO A 105 4.85 7.65 9.10
C PRO A 105 5.86 7.69 7.94
N LEU A 106 5.96 8.84 7.28
CA LEU A 106 6.92 9.08 6.20
C LEU A 106 8.36 9.16 6.74
N VAL A 107 8.56 9.90 7.84
CA VAL A 107 9.87 10.16 8.42
C VAL A 107 10.09 9.20 9.59
N VAL A 108 11.00 8.25 9.39
CA VAL A 108 11.49 7.34 10.43
C VAL A 108 13.00 7.28 10.31
N SER A 109 13.71 7.97 11.21
CA SER A 109 15.17 8.10 11.13
C SER A 109 15.91 6.81 11.46
N ASP A 110 15.35 6.00 12.37
CA ASP A 110 15.87 4.70 12.80
C ASP A 110 14.71 3.70 12.89
N TYR A 111 14.56 2.87 11.85
CA TYR A 111 13.48 1.88 11.77
C TYR A 111 13.58 0.83 12.87
N TYR A 112 14.81 0.48 13.29
CA TYR A 112 15.03 -0.55 14.29
C TYR A 112 14.54 -0.08 15.66
N ARG A 113 14.96 1.11 16.10
CA ARG A 113 14.53 1.70 17.38
C ARG A 113 13.04 2.01 17.41
N ALA A 114 12.46 2.40 16.27
CA ALA A 114 11.03 2.64 16.14
C ALA A 114 10.19 1.35 16.09
N GLN A 115 10.81 0.16 16.09
CA GLN A 115 10.15 -1.14 15.89
C GLN A 115 9.38 -1.23 14.55
N LEU A 116 9.79 -0.42 13.58
CA LEU A 116 9.24 -0.37 12.22
C LEU A 116 10.19 -1.01 11.20
N TRP A 117 11.12 -1.84 11.67
CA TRP A 117 12.06 -2.58 10.84
C TRP A 117 11.31 -3.41 9.79
N ARG A 118 11.58 -3.11 8.51
CA ARG A 118 10.94 -3.73 7.32
C ARG A 118 9.43 -3.49 7.20
N ASN A 119 8.88 -2.48 7.89
CA ASN A 119 7.49 -2.09 7.71
C ASN A 119 7.23 -1.71 6.23
N HIS A 120 6.33 -2.45 5.59
CA HIS A 120 6.10 -2.34 4.16
C HIS A 120 5.47 -0.99 3.77
N GLY A 121 4.50 -0.51 4.55
CA GLY A 121 3.82 0.76 4.28
C GLY A 121 4.74 1.97 4.44
N CYS A 122 5.61 2.01 5.46
CA CYS A 122 6.61 3.08 5.60
C CYS A 122 7.57 3.13 4.39
N ARG A 123 8.02 1.97 3.91
CA ARG A 123 8.88 1.88 2.72
C ARG A 123 8.13 2.27 1.44
N GLY A 124 6.84 1.93 1.34
CA GLY A 124 5.96 2.38 0.27
C GLY A 124 5.78 3.90 0.25
N ALA A 125 5.54 4.49 1.42
CA ALA A 125 5.40 5.94 1.60
C ALA A 125 6.64 6.69 1.10
N VAL A 126 7.83 6.29 1.57
CA VAL A 126 9.07 6.98 1.16
C VAL A 126 9.44 6.73 -0.29
N ASN A 127 9.14 5.54 -0.85
CA ASN A 127 9.32 5.30 -2.29
C ASN A 127 8.47 6.27 -3.12
N LEU A 128 7.18 6.41 -2.79
CA LEU A 128 6.27 7.32 -3.50
C LEU A 128 6.70 8.78 -3.34
N PHE A 129 7.12 9.17 -2.13
CA PHE A 129 7.58 10.53 -1.84
C PHE A 129 8.83 10.90 -2.65
N LEU A 130 9.89 10.08 -2.64
CA LEU A 130 11.09 10.38 -3.41
C LEU A 130 10.88 10.26 -4.91
N ASN A 131 10.03 9.34 -5.37
CA ASN A 131 9.63 9.29 -6.77
C ASN A 131 8.90 10.57 -7.19
N TRP A 132 8.00 11.09 -6.36
CA TRP A 132 7.31 12.36 -6.60
C TRP A 132 8.29 13.54 -6.62
N CYS A 133 9.26 13.61 -5.70
CA CYS A 133 10.33 14.60 -5.74
C CYS A 133 11.17 14.49 -7.02
N HIS A 134 11.53 13.28 -7.42
CA HIS A 134 12.32 13.02 -8.63
C HIS A 134 11.59 13.47 -9.90
N GLN A 135 10.30 13.18 -10.02
CA GLN A 135 9.47 13.54 -11.17
C GLN A 135 9.29 15.07 -11.31
N ARG A 136 9.32 15.81 -10.21
CA ARG A 136 9.21 17.28 -10.20
C ARG A 136 10.51 17.99 -10.56
N GLU A 137 11.64 17.29 -10.58
CA GLU A 137 12.92 17.90 -10.95
C GLU A 137 13.10 17.94 -12.48
N PRO A 138 13.19 19.13 -13.10
CA PRO A 138 13.21 19.26 -14.57
C PRO A 138 14.33 18.48 -15.26
N ASN A 139 15.51 18.38 -14.62
CA ASN A 139 16.71 17.80 -15.22
C ASN A 139 16.91 16.32 -14.87
N ARG A 140 16.00 15.70 -14.10
CA ARG A 140 16.10 14.30 -13.63
C ARG A 140 17.43 13.96 -12.93
N ARG A 141 18.13 14.94 -12.37
CA ARG A 141 19.41 14.74 -11.64
C ARG A 141 19.21 14.46 -10.15
N PHE A 142 17.96 14.37 -9.68
CA PHE A 142 17.61 14.21 -8.27
C PHE A 142 18.40 13.10 -7.58
N ALA A 143 18.38 11.87 -8.12
CA ALA A 143 19.05 10.74 -7.52
C ALA A 143 20.57 10.97 -7.39
N ASN A 144 21.20 11.51 -8.43
CA ASN A 144 22.62 11.82 -8.38
C ASN A 144 22.93 12.90 -7.33
N ARG A 145 22.16 14.01 -7.30
CA ARG A 145 22.33 15.07 -6.30
C ARG A 145 22.10 14.54 -4.88
N PHE A 146 21.10 13.69 -4.70
CA PHE A 146 20.74 13.09 -3.42
C PHE A 146 21.87 12.23 -2.84
N ILE A 147 22.42 11.33 -3.66
CA ILE A 147 23.48 10.41 -3.26
C ILE A 147 24.76 11.17 -2.85
N HIS A 148 25.11 12.22 -3.58
CA HIS A 148 26.31 13.02 -3.33
C HIS A 148 26.10 14.14 -2.31
N HIS A 149 24.91 14.23 -1.70
CA HIS A 149 24.58 15.30 -0.78
C HIS A 149 25.17 15.06 0.62
N ARG A 150 25.76 16.11 1.21
CA ARG A 150 26.46 16.04 2.51
C ARG A 150 25.52 15.94 3.71
N LEU A 151 24.36 16.60 3.67
CA LEU A 151 23.36 16.53 4.73
C LEU A 151 22.65 15.16 4.74
N THR A 152 21.79 14.94 5.73
CA THR A 152 20.91 13.77 5.92
C THR A 152 19.47 14.22 6.15
N GLY A 153 18.54 13.28 6.07
CA GLY A 153 17.17 13.47 6.54
C GLY A 153 16.42 14.66 5.97
N ILE A 154 15.62 15.31 6.81
CA ILE A 154 14.79 16.47 6.45
C ILE A 154 15.65 17.61 5.88
N ALA A 155 16.78 17.94 6.52
CA ALA A 155 17.63 19.04 6.09
C ALA A 155 18.19 18.84 4.67
N LYS A 156 18.52 17.58 4.31
CA LYS A 156 18.87 17.23 2.92
C LYS A 156 17.70 17.52 1.97
N MET A 157 16.49 17.06 2.31
CA MET A 157 15.33 17.21 1.43
C MET A 157 14.97 18.68 1.20
N GLU A 158 15.03 19.51 2.24
CA GLU A 158 14.80 20.95 2.13
C GLU A 158 15.83 21.62 1.22
N GLN A 159 17.11 21.22 1.31
CA GLN A 159 18.15 21.77 0.44
C GLN A 159 18.00 21.30 -1.02
N LEU A 160 17.69 20.02 -1.25
CA LEU A 160 17.54 19.47 -2.61
C LEU A 160 16.33 20.03 -3.37
N THR A 161 15.25 20.30 -2.64
CA THR A 161 13.97 20.75 -3.19
C THR A 161 13.75 22.26 -3.06
N SER A 162 14.60 22.95 -2.29
CA SER A 162 14.46 24.37 -1.93
C SER A 162 13.07 24.70 -1.35
N THR A 163 12.43 23.72 -0.70
CA THR A 163 11.09 23.81 -0.13
C THR A 163 11.14 23.33 1.31
N PRO A 164 10.61 24.08 2.29
CA PRO A 164 10.50 23.61 3.67
C PRO A 164 9.74 22.30 3.75
N PHE A 165 10.19 21.37 4.58
CA PHE A 165 9.64 20.02 4.62
C PHE A 165 8.14 19.97 4.96
N PRO A 166 7.61 20.78 5.91
CA PRO A 166 6.16 20.81 6.15
C PRO A 166 5.35 21.20 4.91
N GLU A 167 5.88 22.07 4.05
CA GLU A 167 5.22 22.45 2.80
C GLU A 167 5.37 21.34 1.75
N LEU A 168 6.55 20.74 1.65
CA LEU A 168 6.81 19.62 0.76
C LEU A 168 5.89 18.42 1.07
N PHE A 169 5.74 18.09 2.35
CA PHE A 169 4.87 17.05 2.87
C PHE A 169 3.38 17.34 2.56
N ARG A 170 2.94 18.59 2.75
CA ARG A 170 1.58 19.03 2.41
C ARG A 170 1.30 18.90 0.92
N LEU A 171 2.21 19.35 0.07
CA LEU A 171 2.07 19.28 -1.39
C LEU A 171 2.02 17.83 -1.89
N TRP A 172 2.86 16.95 -1.33
CA TRP A 172 2.82 15.52 -1.65
C TRP A 172 1.52 14.88 -1.18
N SER A 173 1.05 15.18 0.04
CA SER A 173 -0.23 14.68 0.56
C SER A 173 -1.41 15.13 -0.31
N LEU A 174 -1.39 16.38 -0.80
CA LEU A 174 -2.41 16.86 -1.75
C LEU A 174 -2.37 16.12 -3.08
N ASP A 175 -1.18 15.78 -3.58
CA ASP A 175 -1.03 14.99 -4.80
C ASP A 175 -1.60 13.59 -4.62
N LEU A 176 -1.30 12.94 -3.50
CA LEU A 176 -1.87 11.66 -3.10
C LEU A 176 -3.41 11.69 -3.04
N ALA A 177 -3.98 12.73 -2.42
CA ALA A 177 -5.43 12.90 -2.37
C ALA A 177 -6.04 13.04 -3.78
N ARG A 178 -5.42 13.84 -4.65
CA ARG A 178 -5.85 13.99 -6.05
C ARG A 178 -5.76 12.67 -6.83
N GLN A 179 -4.72 11.88 -6.60
CA GLN A 179 -4.58 10.55 -7.21
C GLN A 179 -5.77 9.66 -6.82
N SER A 180 -6.13 9.56 -5.53
CA SER A 180 -7.28 8.77 -5.07
C SER A 180 -8.60 9.21 -5.73
N LEU A 181 -8.80 10.52 -5.89
CA LEU A 181 -9.97 11.06 -6.60
C LEU A 181 -9.97 10.69 -8.08
N ALA A 182 -8.81 10.75 -8.74
CA ALA A 182 -8.64 10.35 -10.13
C ALA A 182 -8.87 8.85 -10.37
N TYR A 183 -8.52 7.97 -9.42
CA TYR A 183 -8.84 6.54 -9.51
C TYR A 183 -10.35 6.28 -9.43
N ASN A 184 -11.06 6.99 -8.55
CA ASN A 184 -12.49 6.76 -8.30
C ASN A 184 -13.43 7.39 -9.34
N THR A 185 -12.90 8.11 -10.34
CA THR A 185 -13.68 8.84 -11.33
C THR A 185 -13.29 8.44 -12.76
N PRO A 186 -14.24 8.32 -13.69
CA PRO A 186 -13.91 8.14 -15.09
C PRO A 186 -13.23 9.42 -15.60
N GLN A 187 -11.94 9.37 -15.93
CA GLN A 187 -11.22 10.57 -16.36
C GLN A 187 -11.83 11.16 -17.62
N THR A 188 -12.43 12.35 -17.56
CA THR A 188 -13.10 12.98 -18.71
C THR A 188 -12.10 13.54 -19.73
N ASP A 189 -10.93 13.99 -19.27
CA ASP A 189 -9.93 14.71 -20.08
C ASP A 189 -8.80 13.78 -20.58
N VAL A 190 -8.52 13.86 -21.88
CA VAL A 190 -7.43 13.12 -22.58
C VAL A 190 -6.05 13.69 -22.22
N SER A 191 -5.98 14.93 -21.74
CA SER A 191 -4.73 15.62 -21.44
C SER A 191 -4.08 15.21 -20.11
N SER A 192 -4.85 14.59 -19.21
CA SER A 192 -4.34 14.08 -17.94
C SER A 192 -3.85 12.64 -18.12
N PRO A 193 -2.61 12.29 -17.72
CA PRO A 193 -2.16 10.92 -17.78
C PRO A 193 -3.08 10.01 -16.95
N ALA A 194 -3.47 8.88 -17.52
CA ALA A 194 -4.26 7.88 -16.82
C ALA A 194 -3.55 7.43 -15.55
N PRO A 195 -4.28 7.28 -14.43
CA PRO A 195 -3.65 6.86 -13.19
C PRO A 195 -3.08 5.46 -13.40
N LEU A 196 -1.93 5.19 -12.79
CA LEU A 196 -1.26 3.90 -12.92
C LEU A 196 -2.02 2.83 -12.11
N ILE A 197 -3.08 2.27 -12.69
CA ILE A 197 -3.93 1.23 -12.08
C ILE A 197 -3.13 -0.01 -11.68
N HIS A 198 -1.99 -0.26 -12.33
CA HIS A 198 -1.14 -1.42 -12.06
C HIS A 198 0.26 -1.00 -11.60
N CYS A 199 0.66 -1.45 -10.42
CA CYS A 199 2.05 -1.45 -10.02
C CYS A 199 2.51 -2.89 -9.87
N GLY A 200 3.35 -3.36 -10.80
CA GLY A 200 3.73 -4.77 -10.86
C GLY A 200 2.50 -5.67 -10.86
N ARG A 201 2.36 -6.50 -9.82
CA ARG A 201 1.22 -7.43 -9.70
C ARG A 201 0.00 -6.81 -9.04
N PHE A 202 0.12 -5.66 -8.40
CA PHE A 202 -0.91 -5.07 -7.55
C PHE A 202 -1.79 -4.08 -8.31
N LEU A 203 -3.07 -4.03 -7.93
CA LEU A 203 -3.95 -2.95 -8.36
C LEU A 203 -3.80 -1.76 -7.41
N LEU A 204 -3.79 -0.55 -7.96
CA LEU A 204 -3.74 0.69 -7.19
C LEU A 204 -5.07 1.41 -7.30
N ALA A 205 -5.55 1.94 -6.17
CA ALA A 205 -6.74 2.79 -6.07
C ALA A 205 -6.41 4.15 -5.42
N GLY A 206 -5.13 4.50 -5.35
CA GLY A 206 -4.63 5.62 -4.56
C GLY A 206 -4.77 5.37 -3.06
N PRO A 207 -4.42 6.36 -2.21
CA PRO A 207 -4.63 6.25 -0.76
C PRO A 207 -6.11 6.09 -0.42
N ALA A 208 -6.40 5.27 0.58
CA ALA A 208 -7.73 5.07 1.13
C ALA A 208 -8.28 6.37 1.69
N LEU A 209 -9.58 6.58 1.46
CA LEU A 209 -10.32 7.74 1.97
C LEU A 209 -11.32 7.24 3.01
N HIS A 210 -11.27 7.81 4.20
CA HIS A 210 -12.28 7.60 5.23
C HIS A 210 -13.48 8.50 4.94
N ASP A 211 -14.68 7.94 4.94
CA ASP A 211 -15.91 8.71 4.75
C ASP A 211 -16.46 9.20 6.09
N TRP A 212 -16.77 10.49 6.18
CA TRP A 212 -17.55 11.04 7.28
C TRP A 212 -18.81 11.69 6.73
N ASN A 213 -19.96 11.07 7.01
CA ASN A 213 -21.27 11.66 6.69
C ASN A 213 -21.70 12.60 7.81
N ILE A 214 -21.57 13.91 7.58
CA ILE A 214 -21.89 14.93 8.58
C ILE A 214 -23.39 15.00 8.89
N SER A 215 -24.25 14.44 8.03
CA SER A 215 -25.70 14.35 8.30
C SER A 215 -26.05 13.26 9.31
N ASP A 216 -25.28 12.17 9.32
CA ASP A 216 -25.59 10.98 10.12
C ASP A 216 -24.72 10.89 11.38
N GLN A 217 -23.54 11.53 11.36
CA GLN A 217 -22.52 11.42 12.40
C GLN A 217 -22.05 12.80 12.86
N ASN A 218 -22.26 13.09 14.14
CA ASN A 218 -21.86 14.37 14.75
C ASN A 218 -20.35 14.50 15.00
N HIS A 219 -19.60 13.40 14.98
CA HIS A 219 -18.15 13.39 15.16
C HIS A 219 -17.52 12.22 14.42
N THR A 220 -16.23 12.37 14.11
CA THR A 220 -15.37 11.29 13.59
C THR A 220 -13.97 11.44 14.17
N SER A 221 -13.20 10.35 14.18
CA SER A 221 -11.82 10.35 14.66
C SER A 221 -10.96 9.47 13.77
N LEU A 222 -9.75 9.94 13.47
CA LEU A 222 -8.74 9.19 12.71
C LEU A 222 -7.45 9.12 13.53
N LYS A 223 -6.89 7.93 13.67
CA LYS A 223 -5.60 7.73 14.34
C LYS A 223 -4.48 7.96 13.32
N LEU A 224 -3.62 8.94 13.59
CA LEU A 224 -2.49 9.28 12.73
C LEU A 224 -1.18 8.91 13.42
N ALA A 225 -0.33 8.15 12.73
CA ALA A 225 1.01 7.84 13.19
C ALA A 225 2.00 8.97 12.83
N SER A 226 2.50 9.72 13.81
CA SER A 226 3.58 10.72 13.63
C SER A 226 3.48 11.53 12.32
N THR A 227 4.39 11.33 11.36
CA THR A 227 4.45 11.99 10.04
C THR A 227 3.67 11.25 8.94
N ALA A 228 2.49 10.72 9.28
CA ALA A 228 1.58 10.07 8.35
C ALA A 228 0.52 11.04 7.80
N SER A 229 -0.11 10.65 6.69
CA SER A 229 -1.19 11.42 6.06
C SER A 229 -2.51 10.68 6.22
N GLY A 230 -3.52 11.37 6.72
CA GLY A 230 -4.88 10.85 6.80
C GLY A 230 -5.78 11.57 5.81
N PHE A 231 -6.65 10.83 5.12
CA PHE A 231 -7.55 11.37 4.12
C PHE A 231 -9.00 11.15 4.52
N LEU A 232 -9.74 12.23 4.69
CA LEU A 232 -11.13 12.23 5.11
C LEU A 232 -11.99 12.89 4.04
N ARG A 233 -12.99 12.18 3.54
CA ARG A 233 -13.99 12.69 2.60
C ARG A 233 -15.26 13.03 3.37
N LEU A 234 -15.60 14.31 3.33
CA LEU A 234 -16.82 14.84 3.93
C LEU A 234 -18.00 14.61 2.98
N LYS A 235 -19.06 13.97 3.48
CA LYS A 235 -20.32 13.74 2.78
C LYS A 235 -21.47 14.38 3.53
N SER A 236 -22.48 14.85 2.79
CA SER A 236 -23.74 15.34 3.35
C SER A 236 -24.88 14.77 2.51
N ASN A 237 -25.93 14.31 3.17
CA ASN A 237 -27.18 13.89 2.54
C ASN A 237 -28.08 15.10 2.20
N SER A 238 -27.75 16.29 2.73
CA SER A 238 -28.52 17.51 2.48
C SER A 238 -28.26 18.04 1.08
N GLN A 239 -29.34 18.25 0.32
CA GLN A 239 -29.30 18.96 -0.96
C GLN A 239 -29.28 20.49 -0.77
N LEU A 240 -29.47 20.97 0.46
CA LEU A 240 -29.44 22.39 0.78
C LEU A 240 -28.00 22.85 1.08
N LYS A 241 -27.70 24.09 0.70
CA LYS A 241 -26.44 24.72 1.09
C LYS A 241 -26.47 25.04 2.57
N GLU A 242 -25.67 24.33 3.33
CA GLU A 242 -25.53 24.51 4.77
C GLU A 242 -24.14 25.02 5.14
N ASN A 243 -24.09 25.97 6.07
CA ASN A 243 -22.85 26.38 6.69
C ASN A 243 -22.56 25.44 7.86
N GLN A 244 -21.46 24.71 7.78
CA GLN A 244 -21.06 23.72 8.78
C GLN A 244 -19.74 24.14 9.43
N LEU A 245 -19.70 24.14 10.76
CA LEU A 245 -18.49 24.43 11.53
C LEU A 245 -17.83 23.11 11.95
N ILE A 246 -16.66 22.81 11.40
CA ILE A 246 -15.87 21.64 11.77
C ILE A 246 -14.83 22.05 12.81
N LYS A 247 -14.95 21.53 14.03
CA LYS A 247 -13.95 21.68 15.08
C LYS A 247 -12.99 20.50 15.00
N VAL A 248 -11.70 20.79 14.88
CA VAL A 248 -10.66 19.76 14.80
C VAL A 248 -9.79 19.82 16.05
N GLN A 249 -9.68 18.68 16.74
CA GLN A 249 -8.75 18.49 17.84
C GLN A 249 -7.60 17.60 17.35
N GLY A 250 -6.37 18.13 17.40
CA GLY A 250 -5.18 17.41 16.94
C GLY A 250 -3.95 17.77 17.77
N PHE A 251 -2.78 17.31 17.33
CA PHE A 251 -1.50 17.62 17.95
C PHE A 251 -0.90 18.94 17.42
N PRO A 252 0.00 19.62 18.17
CA PRO A 252 0.47 20.98 17.85
C PRO A 252 1.06 21.21 16.45
N SER A 253 1.61 20.17 15.82
CA SER A 253 2.23 20.24 14.49
C SER A 253 1.36 19.65 13.37
N MET A 254 0.10 19.32 13.66
CA MET A 254 -0.81 18.76 12.68
C MET A 254 -1.19 19.81 11.62
N GLN A 255 -1.11 19.43 10.36
CA GLN A 255 -1.61 20.23 9.25
C GLN A 255 -2.99 19.74 8.83
N LEU A 256 -3.93 20.67 8.64
CA LEU A 256 -5.23 20.40 8.05
C LEU A 256 -5.34 21.18 6.74
N THR A 257 -5.62 20.48 5.64
CA THR A 257 -5.90 21.12 4.35
C THR A 257 -7.25 20.66 3.85
N LEU A 258 -8.15 21.61 3.60
CA LEU A 258 -9.45 21.35 3.00
C LEU A 258 -9.34 21.48 1.48
N LEU A 259 -9.70 20.42 0.76
CA LEU A 259 -9.76 20.40 -0.68
C LEU A 259 -11.24 20.36 -1.11
N LYS A 260 -11.68 21.38 -1.85
CA LYS A 260 -13.01 21.40 -2.45
C LYS A 260 -13.05 20.40 -3.59
N LEU A 261 -13.94 19.43 -3.49
CA LEU A 261 -14.25 18.51 -4.58
C LEU A 261 -15.32 19.13 -5.47
N GLU A 262 -15.08 19.17 -6.77
CA GLU A 262 -16.18 19.28 -7.72
C GLU A 262 -16.96 17.96 -7.62
N GLN A 263 -18.27 18.00 -7.37
CA GLN A 263 -19.08 16.80 -7.21
C GLN A 263 -18.96 15.94 -8.47
N PRO A 264 -18.28 14.77 -8.44
CA PRO A 264 -18.24 13.94 -9.62
C PRO A 264 -19.57 13.20 -9.64
N THR A 265 -20.36 13.42 -10.68
CA THR A 265 -21.66 12.76 -10.91
C THR A 265 -21.52 11.23 -11.01
N GLN A 266 -20.30 10.71 -11.18
CA GLN A 266 -20.02 9.31 -11.49
C GLN A 266 -18.83 8.79 -10.69
N GLN A 267 -19.00 8.58 -9.39
CA GLN A 267 -17.99 7.89 -8.56
C GLN A 267 -18.28 6.40 -8.47
N VAL A 268 -17.21 5.60 -8.52
CA VAL A 268 -17.26 4.18 -8.19
C VAL A 268 -17.06 4.01 -6.68
N SER A 269 -17.82 3.13 -6.05
CA SER A 269 -17.56 2.69 -4.67
C SER A 269 -17.69 1.18 -4.54
N LEU A 270 -16.97 0.63 -3.56
CA LEU A 270 -16.97 -0.79 -3.24
C LEU A 270 -17.27 -0.95 -1.75
N GLN A 271 -18.10 -1.92 -1.41
CA GLN A 271 -18.38 -2.33 -0.04
C GLN A 271 -18.16 -3.84 0.05
N ALA A 272 -17.69 -4.30 1.21
CA ALA A 272 -17.48 -5.71 1.50
C ALA A 272 -18.05 -6.04 2.88
N GLN A 273 -18.76 -7.16 2.98
CA GLN A 273 -19.30 -7.67 4.24
C GLN A 273 -19.33 -9.20 4.23
N TYR A 274 -19.29 -9.81 5.42
CA TYR A 274 -19.51 -11.25 5.55
C TYR A 274 -20.98 -11.58 5.27
N ALA A 275 -21.26 -12.66 4.54
CA ALA A 275 -22.63 -13.04 4.20
C ALA A 275 -23.45 -13.59 5.38
N ILE A 276 -22.79 -14.14 6.40
CA ILE A 276 -23.43 -14.70 7.60
C ILE A 276 -22.90 -13.93 8.82
N ALA A 277 -23.80 -13.52 9.71
CA ALA A 277 -23.49 -12.86 10.98
C ALA A 277 -22.78 -13.77 12.01
N GLU A 278 -22.54 -15.04 11.67
CA GLU A 278 -21.83 -15.99 12.50
C GLU A 278 -20.33 -15.88 12.27
N ASN A 279 -19.59 -15.89 13.37
CA ASN A 279 -18.14 -15.75 13.39
C ASN A 279 -17.51 -16.69 12.34
N PRO A 280 -16.66 -16.20 11.41
CA PRO A 280 -15.95 -17.03 10.44
C PRO A 280 -15.19 -18.19 11.08
N THR A 281 -14.96 -18.18 12.38
CA THR A 281 -14.35 -19.25 13.16
C THR A 281 -15.28 -20.42 13.49
N GLU A 282 -16.60 -20.25 13.41
CA GLU A 282 -17.62 -21.20 13.91
C GLU A 282 -18.41 -21.92 12.80
N SER A 283 -18.35 -21.45 11.55
CA SER A 283 -19.04 -22.10 10.43
C SER A 283 -18.33 -23.38 9.97
N ASN A 284 -19.09 -24.48 9.84
CA ASN A 284 -18.66 -25.76 9.25
C ASN A 284 -18.46 -25.72 7.73
N SER A 285 -18.71 -24.58 7.08
CA SER A 285 -18.47 -24.40 5.64
C SER A 285 -16.97 -24.46 5.32
N GLU A 286 -16.59 -25.09 4.21
CA GLU A 286 -15.20 -25.09 3.71
C GLU A 286 -14.76 -23.70 3.19
N PHE A 287 -15.71 -22.77 3.04
CA PHE A 287 -15.50 -21.45 2.48
C PHE A 287 -15.89 -20.33 3.45
N VAL A 288 -15.15 -19.22 3.37
CA VAL A 288 -15.57 -17.92 3.91
C VAL A 288 -16.31 -17.18 2.82
N GLU A 289 -17.55 -16.79 3.10
CA GLU A 289 -18.42 -16.11 2.14
C GLU A 289 -18.47 -14.61 2.38
N ILE A 290 -18.12 -13.85 1.34
CA ILE A 290 -18.11 -12.39 1.32
C ILE A 290 -19.10 -11.89 0.27
N GLN A 291 -19.92 -10.92 0.65
CA GLN A 291 -20.73 -10.13 -0.26
C GLN A 291 -19.97 -8.86 -0.63
N LEU A 292 -19.74 -8.65 -1.92
CA LEU A 292 -19.19 -7.41 -2.45
C LEU A 292 -20.28 -6.64 -3.19
N ARG A 293 -20.40 -5.36 -2.88
CA ARG A 293 -21.34 -4.44 -3.53
C ARG A 293 -20.56 -3.36 -4.24
N CYS A 294 -20.61 -3.33 -5.57
CA CYS A 294 -19.97 -2.30 -6.37
C CYS A 294 -21.01 -1.34 -6.93
N SER A 295 -20.97 -0.08 -6.50
CA SER A 295 -21.79 0.99 -7.08
C SER A 295 -20.97 1.69 -8.16
N HIS A 296 -21.51 1.77 -9.36
CA HIS A 296 -20.85 2.36 -10.52
C HIS A 296 -21.87 3.02 -11.47
N PRO A 297 -21.43 3.83 -12.45
CA PRO A 297 -22.34 4.42 -13.44
C PRO A 297 -23.10 3.37 -14.27
N VAL A 298 -24.36 3.65 -14.67
CA VAL A 298 -25.24 2.72 -15.43
C VAL A 298 -24.64 2.22 -16.75
N LYS A 299 -23.74 2.99 -17.35
CA LYS A 299 -23.07 2.68 -18.62
C LYS A 299 -21.63 2.19 -18.44
N SER A 300 -21.43 1.44 -17.37
CA SER A 300 -20.14 0.87 -17.04
C SER A 300 -20.33 -0.53 -16.49
N LEU A 301 -19.28 -1.33 -16.56
CA LEU A 301 -19.27 -2.70 -16.08
C LEU A 301 -18.04 -2.91 -15.19
N VAL A 302 -18.16 -3.78 -14.20
CA VAL A 302 -17.00 -4.22 -13.42
C VAL A 302 -16.19 -5.17 -14.31
N GLU A 303 -14.94 -4.81 -14.56
CA GLU A 303 -14.02 -5.59 -15.39
C GLU A 303 -13.32 -6.66 -14.56
N MET A 304 -12.86 -6.30 -13.36
CA MET A 304 -11.99 -7.15 -12.55
C MET A 304 -12.23 -6.95 -11.06
N ILE A 305 -12.17 -8.02 -10.30
CA ILE A 305 -12.10 -8.01 -8.83
C ILE A 305 -10.75 -8.58 -8.40
N SER A 306 -10.10 -7.92 -7.46
CA SER A 306 -8.82 -8.31 -6.88
C SER A 306 -8.93 -8.42 -5.36
N LEU A 307 -8.40 -9.50 -4.81
CA LEU A 307 -8.28 -9.77 -3.37
C LEU A 307 -6.81 -9.76 -2.95
N GLU A 308 -6.51 -9.04 -1.87
CA GLU A 308 -5.20 -9.00 -1.22
C GLU A 308 -5.34 -9.36 0.26
N PHE A 309 -4.42 -10.20 0.77
CA PHE A 309 -4.31 -10.50 2.20
C PHE A 309 -3.35 -9.50 2.84
N ASN A 310 -3.77 -8.85 3.92
CA ASN A 310 -2.95 -7.86 4.62
C ASN A 310 -2.63 -8.30 6.05
N GLY A 311 -1.49 -7.82 6.53
CA GLY A 311 -1.02 -8.08 7.88
C GLY A 311 0.44 -7.69 8.01
N ALA A 312 0.82 -7.10 9.14
CA ALA A 312 2.14 -6.50 9.33
C ALA A 312 3.32 -7.47 9.07
N TYR A 313 3.10 -8.78 9.26
CA TYR A 313 4.13 -9.82 9.18
C TYR A 313 3.97 -10.78 7.99
N LEU A 314 3.00 -10.55 7.10
CA LEU A 314 2.84 -11.38 5.90
C LEU A 314 4.01 -11.17 4.94
N SER A 315 4.54 -12.28 4.44
CA SER A 315 5.57 -12.26 3.41
C SER A 315 5.03 -11.71 2.08
N GLN A 316 5.95 -11.30 1.20
CA GLN A 316 5.60 -10.86 -0.16
C GLN A 316 4.80 -11.93 -0.94
N ALA A 317 5.10 -13.21 -0.73
CA ALA A 317 4.43 -14.32 -1.42
C ALA A 317 2.99 -14.50 -0.93
N GLU A 318 2.74 -14.29 0.38
CA GLU A 318 1.41 -14.44 0.97
C GLU A 318 0.48 -13.26 0.64
N ARG A 319 1.06 -12.11 0.31
CA ARG A 319 0.37 -10.87 -0.09
C ARG A 319 -0.02 -10.83 -1.57
N GLN A 320 0.36 -11.84 -2.37
CA GLN A 320 0.12 -11.82 -3.80
C GLN A 320 -1.39 -11.67 -4.11
N PRO A 321 -1.76 -10.68 -4.95
CA PRO A 321 -3.16 -10.43 -5.25
C PRO A 321 -3.74 -11.59 -6.07
N ARG A 322 -4.97 -11.98 -5.72
CA ARG A 322 -5.77 -12.91 -6.51
C ARG A 322 -6.74 -12.11 -7.34
N LYS A 323 -6.62 -12.18 -8.66
CA LYS A 323 -7.42 -11.41 -9.62
C LYS A 323 -8.36 -12.32 -10.36
N ILE A 324 -9.58 -11.84 -10.59
CA ILE A 324 -10.60 -12.49 -11.39
C ILE A 324 -11.15 -11.47 -12.38
N ASP A 325 -11.13 -11.83 -13.66
CA ASP A 325 -11.83 -11.12 -14.71
C ASP A 325 -13.31 -11.51 -14.65
N VAL A 326 -14.15 -10.58 -14.18
CA VAL A 326 -15.56 -10.86 -13.94
C VAL A 326 -16.42 -10.63 -15.19
N THR A 327 -15.85 -10.10 -16.28
CA THR A 327 -16.57 -9.93 -17.56
C THR A 327 -16.92 -11.28 -18.20
N THR A 328 -16.19 -12.32 -17.83
CA THR A 328 -16.38 -13.68 -18.34
C THR A 328 -17.35 -14.52 -17.50
N ILE A 329 -17.81 -14.00 -16.37
CA ILE A 329 -18.71 -14.69 -15.45
C ILE A 329 -20.15 -14.43 -15.86
N THR A 330 -20.88 -15.48 -16.22
CA THR A 330 -22.34 -15.45 -16.36
C THR A 330 -22.99 -15.89 -15.05
N SER A 331 -24.17 -15.35 -14.74
CA SER A 331 -24.92 -15.73 -13.53
C SER A 331 -25.11 -17.26 -13.48
N GLY A 332 -24.66 -17.89 -12.38
CA GLY A 332 -24.67 -19.35 -12.21
C GLY A 332 -23.44 -20.12 -12.71
N SER A 333 -22.39 -19.44 -13.23
CA SER A 333 -21.11 -20.05 -13.61
C SER A 333 -20.03 -19.75 -12.57
N ILE A 334 -19.46 -20.80 -11.96
CA ILE A 334 -18.34 -20.67 -11.03
C ILE A 334 -17.02 -20.65 -11.83
N ASP A 335 -16.33 -19.52 -11.86
CA ASP A 335 -14.91 -19.51 -12.23
C ASP A 335 -14.06 -20.00 -11.04
N GLN A 336 -13.27 -21.06 -11.24
CA GLN A 336 -12.34 -21.60 -10.22
C GLN A 336 -10.90 -21.12 -10.43
N ARG A 337 -10.64 -20.22 -11.38
CA ARG A 337 -9.30 -19.68 -11.60
C ARG A 337 -8.86 -18.91 -10.35
N SER A 338 -7.61 -19.11 -9.94
CA SER A 338 -6.97 -18.40 -8.81
C SER A 338 -7.45 -18.79 -7.40
N GLY A 339 -8.23 -19.88 -7.24
CA GLY A 339 -8.62 -20.39 -5.92
C GLY A 339 -9.63 -19.51 -5.18
N LEU A 340 -10.46 -18.78 -5.93
CA LEU A 340 -11.63 -18.03 -5.47
C LEU A 340 -12.82 -18.49 -6.32
N GLN A 341 -14.03 -18.45 -5.77
CA GLN A 341 -15.26 -18.62 -6.55
C GLN A 341 -16.07 -17.33 -6.46
N ILE A 342 -16.50 -16.80 -7.61
CA ILE A 342 -17.31 -15.59 -7.70
C ILE A 342 -18.57 -15.89 -8.50
N ASP A 343 -19.70 -15.41 -7.99
CA ASP A 343 -21.01 -15.43 -8.68
C ASP A 343 -21.66 -14.05 -8.59
N ILE A 344 -22.43 -13.68 -9.61
CA ILE A 344 -23.17 -12.41 -9.69
C ILE A 344 -24.59 -12.68 -9.20
N GLN A 345 -24.96 -12.07 -8.07
CA GLN A 345 -26.23 -12.34 -7.39
C GLN A 345 -27.36 -11.45 -7.91
N ASP A 346 -27.12 -10.14 -7.97
CA ASP A 346 -28.13 -9.17 -8.39
C ASP A 346 -27.49 -7.93 -9.02
N SER A 347 -28.26 -7.24 -9.85
CA SER A 347 -27.90 -5.94 -10.40
C SER A 347 -29.09 -4.98 -10.36
N GLU A 348 -29.11 -4.10 -9.37
CA GLU A 348 -30.12 -3.05 -9.27
C GLU A 348 -29.66 -1.80 -10.04
N THR A 349 -30.57 -1.18 -10.78
CA THR A 349 -30.29 0.06 -11.51
C THR A 349 -31.20 1.18 -11.01
N ASP A 350 -30.60 2.28 -10.57
CA ASP A 350 -31.26 3.57 -10.36
C ASP A 350 -30.91 4.52 -11.53
N GLN A 351 -31.51 5.71 -11.59
CA GLN A 351 -31.43 6.63 -12.74
C GLN A 351 -30.00 6.96 -13.19
N GLU A 352 -29.04 7.08 -12.26
CA GLU A 352 -27.64 7.44 -12.57
C GLU A 352 -26.61 6.39 -12.12
N LYS A 353 -27.02 5.38 -11.35
CA LYS A 353 -26.11 4.39 -10.75
C LYS A 353 -26.64 2.97 -10.91
N GLN A 354 -25.73 2.07 -11.21
CA GLN A 354 -25.93 0.64 -11.15
C GLN A 354 -25.19 0.09 -9.93
N LEU A 355 -25.83 -0.82 -9.22
CA LEU A 355 -25.27 -1.58 -8.13
C LEU A 355 -25.15 -3.02 -8.62
N THR A 356 -23.93 -3.57 -8.62
CA THR A 356 -23.72 -4.99 -8.91
C THR A 356 -23.23 -5.71 -7.67
N GLU A 357 -23.94 -6.77 -7.29
CA GLU A 357 -23.64 -7.60 -6.14
C GLU A 357 -22.93 -8.89 -6.55
N TYR A 358 -21.82 -9.18 -5.87
CA TYR A 358 -21.04 -10.39 -6.05
C TYR A 358 -21.03 -11.20 -4.77
N ARG A 359 -21.26 -12.50 -4.90
CA ARG A 359 -20.97 -13.49 -3.87
C ARG A 359 -19.57 -14.05 -4.14
N VAL A 360 -18.68 -13.93 -3.16
CA VAL A 360 -17.30 -14.43 -3.25
C VAL A 360 -17.05 -15.48 -2.18
N LEU A 361 -16.64 -16.68 -2.60
CA LEU A 361 -16.27 -17.77 -1.70
C LEU A 361 -14.75 -17.93 -1.70
N ILE A 362 -14.14 -17.77 -0.52
CA ILE A 362 -12.72 -17.94 -0.30
C ILE A 362 -12.49 -19.29 0.41
N PRO A 363 -11.74 -20.23 -0.18
CA PRO A 363 -11.41 -21.49 0.50
C PRO A 363 -10.71 -21.21 1.82
N ARG A 364 -11.11 -21.88 2.91
CA ARG A 364 -10.47 -21.72 4.22
C ARG A 364 -8.98 -22.08 4.22
N THR A 365 -8.58 -23.01 3.35
CA THR A 365 -7.17 -23.36 3.08
C THR A 365 -6.34 -22.15 2.63
N SER A 366 -6.97 -21.10 2.09
CA SER A 366 -6.31 -19.83 1.73
C SER A 366 -5.77 -19.04 2.92
N PHE A 367 -6.26 -19.34 4.12
CA PHE A 367 -5.84 -18.74 5.38
C PHE A 367 -4.83 -19.63 6.14
N GLU A 368 -4.69 -20.90 5.76
CA GLU A 368 -3.76 -21.83 6.41
C GLU A 368 -2.30 -21.43 6.18
N GLY A 369 -1.46 -21.56 7.21
CA GLY A 369 -0.04 -21.22 7.15
C GLY A 369 0.29 -19.73 7.20
N LYS A 370 -0.70 -18.84 7.01
CA LYS A 370 -0.52 -17.39 7.05
C LYS A 370 -0.75 -16.85 8.46
N THR A 371 0.28 -16.90 9.30
CA THR A 371 0.21 -16.29 10.64
C THR A 371 0.20 -14.77 10.53
N GLY A 372 -0.79 -14.12 11.14
CA GLY A 372 -0.84 -12.65 11.21
C GLY A 372 -1.55 -11.95 10.05
N ILE A 373 -2.47 -12.62 9.35
CA ILE A 373 -3.45 -11.91 8.51
C ILE A 373 -4.39 -11.15 9.44
N GLU A 374 -4.56 -9.86 9.16
CA GLU A 374 -5.40 -8.94 9.93
C GLU A 374 -6.66 -8.56 9.15
N SER A 375 -6.56 -8.43 7.82
CA SER A 375 -7.66 -7.97 6.98
C SER A 375 -7.54 -8.46 5.54
N LEU A 376 -8.62 -8.24 4.79
CA LEU A 376 -8.70 -8.44 3.34
C LEU A 376 -8.89 -7.08 2.66
N SER A 377 -8.06 -6.77 1.66
CA SER A 377 -8.29 -5.62 0.78
C SER A 377 -8.91 -6.11 -0.52
N TRP A 378 -10.03 -5.49 -0.89
CA TRP A 378 -10.73 -5.71 -2.13
C TRP A 378 -10.57 -4.51 -3.04
N LYS A 379 -10.32 -4.76 -4.33
CA LYS A 379 -10.23 -3.73 -5.35
C LYS A 379 -11.05 -4.15 -6.56
N ALA A 380 -11.80 -3.22 -7.13
CA ALA A 380 -12.60 -3.45 -8.33
C ALA A 380 -12.21 -2.45 -9.41
N ILE A 381 -11.95 -2.95 -10.63
CA ILE A 381 -11.81 -2.10 -11.82
C ILE A 381 -13.17 -2.02 -12.49
N VAL A 382 -13.63 -0.81 -12.75
CA VAL A 382 -14.84 -0.52 -13.52
C VAL A 382 -14.44 0.13 -14.82
N ILE A 383 -14.99 -0.35 -15.93
CA ILE A 383 -14.75 0.18 -17.26
C ILE A 383 -16.06 0.76 -17.83
N SER A 384 -15.98 2.01 -18.27
CA SER A 384 -17.09 2.71 -18.94
C SER A 384 -17.19 2.34 -20.43
N GLU A 385 -18.31 2.68 -21.07
CA GLU A 385 -18.51 2.58 -22.53
C GLU A 385 -17.33 3.18 -23.33
N ASN A 386 -16.76 4.28 -22.86
CA ASN A 386 -15.63 4.97 -23.49
C ASN A 386 -14.25 4.37 -23.14
N GLN A 387 -14.20 3.14 -22.62
CA GLN A 387 -12.98 2.42 -22.22
C GLN A 387 -12.15 3.11 -21.12
N LYS A 388 -12.75 4.06 -20.40
CA LYS A 388 -12.11 4.70 -19.24
C LYS A 388 -12.28 3.79 -18.03
N ARG A 389 -11.17 3.52 -17.35
CA ARG A 389 -11.10 2.69 -16.15
C ARG A 389 -11.08 3.52 -14.88
N SER A 390 -11.84 3.09 -13.89
CA SER A 390 -11.83 3.60 -12.53
C SER A 390 -11.61 2.43 -11.57
N VAL A 391 -11.07 2.71 -10.39
CA VAL A 391 -10.76 1.69 -9.38
C VAL A 391 -11.33 2.12 -8.05
N ALA A 392 -12.12 1.25 -7.43
CA ALA A 392 -12.55 1.40 -6.05
C ALA A 392 -11.84 0.36 -5.16
N GLN A 393 -11.64 0.72 -3.90
CA GLN A 393 -11.09 -0.18 -2.89
C GLN A 393 -11.92 -0.17 -1.61
N VAL A 394 -11.92 -1.30 -0.90
CA VAL A 394 -12.47 -1.42 0.45
C VAL A 394 -11.67 -2.44 1.24
N GLU A 395 -11.58 -2.22 2.54
CA GLU A 395 -10.97 -3.15 3.48
C GLU A 395 -12.06 -3.84 4.31
N LEU A 396 -11.85 -5.13 4.57
CA LEU A 396 -12.68 -5.94 5.44
C LEU A 396 -11.78 -6.57 6.50
N ASP A 397 -11.97 -6.17 7.76
CA ASP A 397 -11.24 -6.76 8.88
C ASP A 397 -11.57 -8.23 9.04
N LEU A 398 -10.55 -9.04 9.32
CA LEU A 398 -10.74 -10.42 9.72
C LEU A 398 -11.04 -10.45 11.23
N PRO A 399 -12.08 -11.17 11.66
CA PRO A 399 -12.24 -11.44 13.08
C PRO A 399 -11.01 -12.17 13.58
N SER A 400 -10.61 -11.89 14.82
CA SER A 400 -9.41 -12.47 15.42
C SER A 400 -9.49 -14.01 15.35
N LEU A 401 -8.83 -14.60 14.36
CA LEU A 401 -8.76 -16.05 14.21
C LEU A 401 -7.99 -16.56 15.43
N PRO A 402 -8.61 -17.34 16.34
CA PRO A 402 -7.84 -17.97 17.39
C PRO A 402 -6.79 -18.85 16.71
N PRO A 403 -5.55 -18.89 17.22
CA PRO A 403 -4.53 -19.77 16.68
C PRO A 403 -5.09 -21.20 16.77
N ARG A 404 -5.46 -21.80 15.63
CA ARG A 404 -5.81 -23.23 15.58
C ARG A 404 -4.56 -23.97 16.05
N ARG A 405 -4.57 -24.42 17.31
CA ARG A 405 -3.65 -25.45 17.78
C ARG A 405 -3.81 -26.59 16.80
N LEU A 406 -2.72 -26.95 16.12
CA LEU A 406 -2.60 -28.20 15.39
C LEU A 406 -2.99 -29.32 16.34
N ALA A 407 -4.24 -29.79 16.25
CA ALA A 407 -4.65 -31.02 16.87
C ALA A 407 -3.94 -32.12 16.08
N ASN A 408 -2.78 -32.55 16.59
CA ASN A 408 -2.21 -33.83 16.20
C ASN A 408 -3.26 -34.89 16.56
N LYS A 409 -4.02 -35.35 15.56
CA LYS A 409 -4.63 -36.67 15.60
C LYS A 409 -3.49 -37.67 15.58
N VAL A 410 -2.90 -37.94 16.75
CA VAL A 410 -2.30 -39.24 17.00
C VAL A 410 -3.49 -40.17 17.17
N SER A 411 -3.81 -40.89 16.11
CA SER A 411 -4.73 -42.02 16.15
C SER A 411 -4.18 -43.03 17.15
N ASP A 412 -4.87 -43.19 18.27
CA ASP A 412 -4.83 -44.43 19.03
C ASP A 412 -5.38 -45.54 18.14
N SER A 413 -4.48 -46.32 17.56
CA SER A 413 -4.77 -47.63 17.00
C SER A 413 -3.56 -48.53 17.20
N ALA A 414 -3.50 -49.13 18.37
CA ALA A 414 -2.83 -50.41 18.59
C ALA A 414 -3.58 -51.14 19.71
N ASN A 415 -4.48 -52.03 19.28
CA ASN A 415 -4.74 -53.28 20.01
C ASN A 415 -3.50 -54.17 19.92
#